data_AF-A0A0F5MXM6-F1
#
_entry.id   AF-A0A0F5MXM6-F1
#
_cell.length_a   1.000
_cell.length_b   1.000
_cell.length_c   1.000
_cell.angle_alpha   90.00
_cell.angle_beta   90.00
_cell.angle_gamma   90.00
#
_symmetry.space_group_name_H-M   'P 1'
#
loop_
_entity.id
_entity.type
_entity.pdbx_description
1 polymer ?
#
loop_
_entity_poly.entity_id
_entity_poly.type
_entity_poly.pdbx_seq_one_letter_code
_entity_poly.pdbx_strand_id
1 'polypeptide(L)'
;MIRRAWRERIHPLLWLAAAGSILAYALGHSPAHAAPFTPGQAYAEDHAADICGQFDDDPTVERVWQVLTDLINHGLSGVEAGIAVRESVVYVCPHHIPLVKRFAAYYQQHPTGVFT
;
A
#
# COMPACT_ATOMS: atom_id res chain seq x y z
N MET A 1 21.32 41.16 33.25
CA MET A 1 20.82 39.79 33.55
C MET A 1 19.69 39.32 32.61
N ILE A 2 18.79 40.20 32.15
CA ILE A 2 17.60 39.84 31.34
C ILE A 2 17.92 39.17 29.98
N ARG A 3 18.98 39.61 29.27
CA ARG A 3 19.33 39.04 27.95
C ARG A 3 19.87 37.59 27.99
N ARG A 4 20.45 37.15 29.12
CA ARG A 4 20.92 35.76 29.29
C ARG A 4 19.75 34.80 29.51
N ALA A 5 18.75 35.19 30.31
CA ALA A 5 17.56 34.37 30.54
C ALA A 5 16.77 34.10 29.25
N TRP A 6 16.71 35.08 28.35
CA TRP A 6 16.06 34.95 27.04
C TRP A 6 16.73 33.90 26.14
N ARG A 7 18.06 33.92 26.05
CA ARG A 7 18.81 32.98 25.20
C ARG A 7 18.87 31.57 25.78
N GLU A 8 18.99 31.44 27.10
CA GLU A 8 19.32 30.16 27.75
C GLU A 8 18.06 29.37 28.15
N ARG A 9 16.91 30.03 28.38
CA ARG A 9 15.65 29.36 28.76
C ARG A 9 14.57 29.44 27.69
N ILE A 10 14.37 30.60 27.07
CA ILE A 10 13.22 30.81 26.18
C ILE A 10 13.47 30.18 24.79
N HIS A 11 14.69 30.33 24.24
CA HIS A 11 15.07 29.74 22.96
C HIS A 11 14.95 28.20 22.90
N PRO A 12 15.48 27.41 23.86
CA PRO A 12 15.33 25.96 23.81
C PRO A 12 13.89 25.49 24.04
N LEU A 13 13.11 26.20 24.88
CA LEU A 13 11.70 25.91 25.08
C LEU A 13 10.86 26.12 23.81
N LEU A 14 11.15 27.18 23.04
CA LEU A 14 10.51 27.42 21.75
C LEU A 14 10.84 26.32 20.73
N TRP A 15 12.09 25.86 20.69
CA TRP A 15 12.49 24.74 19.83
C TRP A 15 11.80 23.43 20.22
N LEU A 16 11.70 23.14 21.51
CA LEU A 16 10.99 21.94 21.99
C LEU A 16 9.49 22.02 21.70
N ALA A 17 8.87 23.20 21.84
CA ALA A 17 7.46 23.39 21.50
C ALA A 17 7.22 23.24 19.98
N ALA A 18 8.13 23.73 19.14
CA ALA A 18 8.06 23.57 17.69
C ALA A 18 8.26 22.10 17.24
N ALA A 19 9.23 21.39 17.82
CA ALA A 19 9.42 19.97 17.55
C ALA A 19 8.20 19.14 18.03
N GLY A 20 7.67 19.48 19.20
CA GLY A 20 6.48 18.85 19.76
C GLY A 20 5.23 19.07 18.91
N SER A 21 5.05 20.26 18.33
CA SER A 21 3.90 20.54 17.46
C SER A 21 3.99 19.82 16.11
N ILE A 22 5.18 19.66 15.54
CA ILE A 22 5.39 18.85 14.33
C ILE A 22 5.08 17.38 14.60
N LEU A 23 5.55 16.84 15.73
CA LEU A 23 5.29 15.45 16.11
C LEU A 23 3.80 15.23 16.42
N ALA A 24 3.16 16.16 17.12
CA ALA A 24 1.73 16.10 17.41
C ALA A 24 0.87 16.23 16.14
N TYR A 25 1.30 17.04 15.16
CA TYR A 25 0.65 17.12 13.87
C TYR A 25 0.78 15.81 13.10
N ALA A 26 1.98 15.22 13.05
CA ALA A 26 2.23 13.94 12.39
C ALA A 26 1.48 12.77 13.04
N LEU A 27 1.36 12.76 14.37
CA LEU A 27 0.63 11.71 15.10
C LEU A 27 -0.89 11.94 15.14
N GLY A 28 -1.33 13.19 15.03
CA GLY A 28 -2.75 13.56 15.00
C GLY A 28 -3.39 13.50 13.61
N HIS A 29 -2.57 13.42 12.54
CA HIS A 29 -3.03 13.21 11.17
C HIS A 29 -2.88 11.73 10.77
N SER A 30 -3.81 10.90 11.26
CA SER A 30 -4.08 9.56 10.72
C SER A 30 -5.58 9.38 10.51
N PRO A 31 -6.03 8.77 9.40
CA PRO A 31 -5.62 8.98 8.02
C PRO A 31 -6.51 10.06 7.37
N ALA A 32 -6.10 10.54 6.19
CA ALA A 32 -7.02 11.21 5.26
C ALA A 32 -8.30 10.37 5.15
N HIS A 33 -9.47 11.01 5.12
CA HIS A 33 -10.77 10.37 4.94
C HIS A 33 -10.76 9.47 3.69
N ALA A 34 -10.33 8.23 3.84
CA ALA A 34 -10.44 7.23 2.80
C ALA A 34 -11.92 6.84 2.74
N ALA A 35 -12.47 6.82 1.54
CA ALA A 35 -13.74 6.14 1.28
C ALA A 35 -13.70 4.74 1.93
N PRO A 36 -14.85 4.18 2.35
CA PRO A 36 -14.85 2.85 2.95
C PRO A 36 -14.08 1.88 2.06
N PHE A 37 -12.97 1.37 2.58
CA PHE A 37 -12.13 0.44 1.85
C PHE A 37 -12.96 -0.77 1.50
N THR A 38 -12.96 -1.14 0.22
CA THR A 38 -13.40 -2.49 -0.15
C THR A 38 -12.48 -3.50 0.54
N PRO A 39 -12.95 -4.72 0.88
CA PRO A 39 -12.11 -5.73 1.51
C PRO A 39 -10.80 -5.99 0.75
N GLY A 40 -10.82 -5.90 -0.59
CA GLY A 40 -9.62 -5.96 -1.42
C GLY A 40 -8.63 -4.81 -1.20
N GLN A 41 -9.12 -3.58 -1.02
CA GLN A 41 -8.25 -2.44 -0.70
C GLN A 41 -7.68 -2.54 0.71
N ALA A 42 -8.50 -2.92 1.70
CA ALA A 42 -8.02 -3.14 3.06
C ALA A 42 -6.93 -4.21 3.09
N TYR A 43 -7.13 -5.31 2.34
CA TYR A 43 -6.10 -6.35 2.20
C TYR A 43 -4.80 -5.81 1.59
N ALA A 44 -4.89 -4.96 0.56
CA ALA A 44 -3.70 -4.34 -0.02
C ALA A 44 -2.99 -3.41 0.96
N GLU A 45 -3.70 -2.66 1.80
CA GLU A 45 -3.04 -1.81 2.80
C GLU A 45 -2.21 -2.64 3.79
N ASP A 46 -2.73 -3.79 4.21
CA ASP A 46 -2.06 -4.65 5.20
C ASP A 46 -0.98 -5.56 4.57
N HIS A 47 -1.17 -6.00 3.31
CA HIS A 47 -0.38 -7.08 2.69
C HIS A 47 0.24 -6.75 1.33
N ALA A 48 0.24 -5.48 0.88
CA ALA A 48 0.79 -5.14 -0.43
C ALA A 48 2.28 -5.50 -0.58
N ALA A 49 3.07 -5.40 0.50
CA ALA A 49 4.48 -5.79 0.48
C ALA A 49 4.65 -7.30 0.22
N ASP A 50 3.80 -8.14 0.82
CA ASP A 50 3.83 -9.59 0.63
C ASP A 50 3.45 -9.96 -0.82
N ILE A 51 2.40 -9.33 -1.36
CA ILE A 51 1.99 -9.49 -2.77
C ILE A 51 3.13 -9.08 -3.71
N CYS A 52 3.76 -7.94 -3.46
CA CYS A 52 4.87 -7.46 -4.27
C CYS A 52 6.10 -8.37 -4.18
N GLY A 53 6.41 -8.92 -3.01
CA GLY A 53 7.50 -9.90 -2.84
C GLY A 53 7.30 -11.14 -3.72
N GLN A 54 6.07 -11.65 -3.82
CA GLN A 54 5.77 -12.77 -4.71
C GLN A 54 6.01 -12.46 -6.19
N PHE A 55 5.81 -11.21 -6.62
CA PHE A 55 6.10 -10.79 -8.00
C PHE A 55 7.57 -10.48 -8.24
N ASP A 56 8.29 -10.01 -7.22
CA ASP A 56 9.74 -9.82 -7.29
C ASP A 56 10.49 -11.15 -7.43
N ASP A 57 10.03 -12.21 -6.76
CA ASP A 57 10.60 -13.55 -6.86
C ASP A 57 10.34 -14.20 -8.23
N ASP A 58 9.15 -13.98 -8.80
CA ASP A 58 8.69 -14.66 -10.02
C ASP A 58 7.69 -13.80 -10.82
N PRO A 59 8.18 -12.89 -11.70
CA PRO A 59 7.33 -11.96 -12.44
C PRO A 59 6.66 -12.60 -13.69
N THR A 60 5.87 -13.65 -13.47
CA THR A 60 5.15 -14.41 -14.52
C THR A 60 3.63 -14.22 -14.44
N VAL A 61 2.93 -14.47 -15.55
CA VAL A 61 1.46 -14.30 -15.61
C VAL A 61 0.78 -15.37 -14.75
N GLU A 62 1.37 -16.57 -14.73
CA GLU A 62 0.98 -17.70 -13.91
C GLU A 62 1.11 -17.37 -12.41
N ARG A 63 2.18 -16.65 -12.01
CA ARG A 63 2.31 -16.17 -10.63
C ARG A 63 1.18 -15.22 -10.24
N VAL A 64 0.81 -14.29 -11.11
CA VAL A 64 -0.33 -13.38 -10.86
C VAL A 64 -1.62 -14.18 -10.61
N TRP A 65 -1.85 -15.24 -11.38
CA TRP A 65 -2.99 -16.13 -11.15
C TRP A 65 -2.94 -16.88 -9.82
N GLN A 66 -1.77 -17.41 -9.47
CA GLN A 66 -1.59 -18.11 -8.20
C GLN A 66 -1.87 -17.19 -7.01
N VAL A 67 -1.35 -15.96 -7.05
CA VAL A 67 -1.63 -14.95 -6.02
C VAL A 67 -3.12 -14.66 -5.94
N LEU A 68 -3.80 -14.44 -7.07
CA LEU A 68 -5.25 -14.22 -7.07
C LEU A 68 -6.03 -15.40 -6.48
N THR A 69 -5.64 -16.63 -6.80
CA THR A 69 -6.28 -17.84 -6.29
C THR A 69 -6.05 -17.99 -4.78
N ASP A 70 -4.85 -17.67 -4.30
CA ASP A 70 -4.52 -17.67 -2.87
C ASP A 70 -5.36 -16.66 -2.09
N LEU A 71 -5.50 -15.44 -2.60
CA LEU A 71 -6.36 -14.41 -2.02
C LEU A 71 -7.83 -14.86 -1.96
N ILE A 72 -8.32 -15.52 -3.01
CA ILE A 72 -9.68 -16.07 -3.03
C ILE A 72 -9.84 -17.18 -1.97
N ASN A 73 -8.85 -18.05 -1.83
CA ASN A 73 -8.83 -19.09 -0.79
C ASN A 73 -8.78 -18.49 0.63
N HIS A 74 -8.20 -17.31 0.79
CA HIS A 74 -8.22 -16.52 2.03
C HIS A 74 -9.56 -15.78 2.27
N GLY A 75 -10.56 -15.97 1.40
CA GLY A 75 -11.92 -15.49 1.61
C GLY A 75 -12.28 -14.22 0.86
N LEU A 76 -11.39 -13.70 0.00
CA LEU A 76 -11.73 -12.59 -0.88
C LEU A 76 -12.57 -13.09 -2.07
N SER A 77 -13.50 -12.28 -2.56
CA SER A 77 -14.09 -12.53 -3.88
C SER A 77 -13.04 -12.33 -4.98
N GLY A 78 -13.27 -12.89 -6.17
CA GLY A 78 -12.35 -12.69 -7.30
C GLY A 78 -12.18 -11.21 -7.69
N VAL A 79 -13.22 -10.39 -7.50
CA VAL A 79 -13.15 -8.94 -7.72
C VAL A 79 -12.27 -8.28 -6.65
N GLU A 80 -12.45 -8.64 -5.38
CA GLU A 80 -11.66 -8.10 -4.27
C GLU A 80 -10.19 -8.53 -4.36
N ALA A 81 -9.90 -9.77 -4.72
CA ALA A 81 -8.54 -10.25 -4.98
C ALA A 81 -7.88 -9.45 -6.12
N GLY A 82 -8.63 -9.18 -7.21
CA GLY A 82 -8.16 -8.34 -8.30
C GLY A 82 -7.87 -6.90 -7.87
N ILE A 83 -8.72 -6.33 -7.02
CA ILE A 83 -8.50 -5.01 -6.41
C ILE A 83 -7.24 -5.04 -5.54
N ALA A 84 -7.08 -6.05 -4.68
CA ALA A 84 -5.93 -6.17 -3.80
C ALA A 84 -4.60 -6.21 -4.57
N VAL A 85 -4.53 -7.04 -5.62
CA VAL A 85 -3.35 -7.13 -6.49
C VAL A 85 -3.10 -5.80 -7.22
N ARG A 86 -4.14 -5.18 -7.79
CA ARG A 86 -4.01 -3.90 -8.50
C ARG A 86 -3.49 -2.80 -7.58
N GLU A 87 -4.08 -2.64 -6.40
CA GLU A 87 -3.71 -1.58 -5.46
C GLU A 87 -2.29 -1.80 -4.93
N SER A 88 -1.91 -3.04 -4.61
CA SER A 88 -0.55 -3.39 -4.20
C SER A 88 0.48 -3.00 -5.27
N VAL A 89 0.21 -3.33 -6.53
CA VAL A 89 1.13 -3.04 -7.63
C VAL A 89 1.17 -1.55 -7.96
N VAL A 90 0.05 -0.84 -7.91
CA VAL A 90 0.01 0.60 -8.21
C VAL A 90 0.75 1.42 -7.16
N TYR A 91 0.62 1.08 -5.88
CA TYR A 91 1.13 1.91 -4.78
C TYR A 91 2.45 1.44 -4.18
N VAL A 92 2.79 0.14 -4.27
CA VAL A 92 3.99 -0.43 -3.63
C VAL A 92 5.03 -0.89 -4.64
N CYS A 93 4.66 -1.66 -5.66
CA CYS A 93 5.59 -2.17 -6.68
C CYS A 93 5.22 -1.78 -8.13
N PRO A 94 5.30 -0.49 -8.49
CA PRO A 94 4.83 0.01 -9.78
C PRO A 94 5.59 -0.56 -10.99
N HIS A 95 6.78 -1.11 -10.82
CA HIS A 95 7.51 -1.79 -11.90
C HIS A 95 6.79 -3.05 -12.40
N HIS A 96 5.90 -3.65 -11.62
CA HIS A 96 5.09 -4.82 -12.00
C HIS A 96 3.76 -4.45 -12.69
N ILE A 97 3.45 -3.17 -12.89
CA ILE A 97 2.26 -2.74 -13.64
C ILE A 97 2.16 -3.40 -15.04
N PRO A 98 3.24 -3.52 -15.83
CA PRO A 98 3.18 -4.21 -17.12
C PRO A 98 2.86 -5.70 -17.00
N LEU A 99 3.22 -6.36 -15.89
CA LEU A 99 2.89 -7.76 -15.63
C LEU A 99 1.37 -7.92 -15.42
N VAL A 100 0.78 -7.13 -14.53
CA VAL A 100 -0.67 -7.16 -14.26
C VAL A 100 -1.48 -6.80 -15.51
N LYS A 101 -0.99 -5.85 -16.33
CA LYS A 101 -1.62 -5.53 -17.62
C LYS A 101 -1.58 -6.69 -18.61
N ARG A 102 -0.46 -7.42 -18.70
CA ARG A 102 -0.34 -8.63 -19.54
C ARG A 102 -1.31 -9.71 -19.08
N PHE A 103 -1.42 -9.92 -17.77
CA PHE A 103 -2.40 -10.84 -17.18
C PHE A 103 -3.84 -10.44 -17.55
N ALA A 104 -4.22 -9.16 -17.38
CA ALA A 104 -5.56 -8.69 -17.73
C ALA A 104 -5.87 -8.88 -19.22
N ALA A 105 -4.91 -8.61 -20.10
CA ALA A 105 -5.06 -8.81 -21.54
C ALA A 105 -5.21 -10.30 -21.91
N TYR A 106 -4.48 -11.19 -21.23
CA TYR A 106 -4.59 -12.63 -21.43
C TYR A 106 -6.01 -13.15 -21.13
N TYR A 107 -6.60 -12.72 -20.00
CA TYR A 107 -7.96 -13.10 -19.62
C TYR A 107 -9.06 -12.52 -20.50
N GLN A 108 -8.86 -11.31 -21.04
CA GLN A 108 -9.79 -10.76 -22.03
C GLN A 108 -9.85 -11.61 -23.29
N GLN A 109 -8.76 -12.29 -23.65
CA GLN A 109 -8.67 -13.18 -24.81
C GLN A 109 -9.06 -14.63 -24.48
N HIS A 110 -8.88 -15.07 -23.22
CA HIS A 110 -9.12 -16.43 -22.74
C HIS A 110 -10.02 -16.44 -21.49
N PRO A 111 -11.34 -16.22 -21.64
CA PRO A 111 -12.25 -16.06 -20.50
C PRO A 111 -12.43 -17.34 -19.66
N THR A 112 -11.98 -18.51 -20.15
CA THR A 112 -12.04 -19.78 -19.43
C THR A 112 -10.87 -19.99 -18.46
N GLY A 113 -9.87 -19.09 -18.40
CA GLY A 113 -8.80 -19.12 -17.40
C GLY A 113 -7.88 -20.35 -17.47
N VAL A 114 -7.82 -21.03 -18.62
CA VAL A 114 -7.00 -22.21 -18.80
C VAL A 114 -5.59 -21.79 -19.23
N PHE A 115 -4.63 -21.89 -18.30
CA PHE A 115 -3.20 -21.84 -18.60
C PHE A 115 -2.75 -23.22 -19.11
N THR A 116 -2.92 -23.47 -20.41
CA THR A 116 -2.30 -24.61 -21.10
C THR A 116 -0.95 -24.25 -21.67
#